data_AF-A0A8J6ZCE5-F1
#
_entry.id   AF-A0A8J6ZCE5-F1
#
_cell.length_a   1.000
_cell.length_b   1.000
_cell.length_c   1.000
_cell.angle_alpha   90.00
_cell.angle_beta   90.00
_cell.angle_gamma   90.00
#
_symmetry.space_group_name_H-M   'P 1'
#
loop_
_entity.id
_entity.type
_entity.pdbx_description
1 polymer ?
#
loop_
_entity_poly.entity_id
_entity_poly.type
_entity_poly.pdbx_seq_one_letter_code
_entity_poly.pdbx_strand_id
1 'polypeptide(L)'
;MSRFEKNLMAGERIRLEDGERLALVETGKLEVYAVTRAEGSFRQQFLCELDTGGVAFPSLDEFEQTDTLLYAAEDTRIKILTFDEVPPDELKIFMRSWFAELIKLPWLRLMADKGDDTLIPWLNGTVLDDAEDLTQAFRENEEIFSMLLGVRFAAEDKRFSNRVEVRARNQRRIMDNSIANLLGEETTTYSETTERAVKLEEATFIVRRVAMALNMPTDNIKLDAELVRKLDQIRLLRRLIQKGNMQMRLIELVEDWHKNDSGVIIGYYGAEKTLSTFVPIAP
;
A
#
# COMPACT_ATOMS: atom_id res chain seq x y z
N MET A 1 -30.75 -22.47 21.75
CA MET A 1 -31.05 -22.43 20.30
C MET A 1 -29.75 -22.02 19.63
N SER A 2 -29.09 -22.77 18.76
CA SER A 2 -29.06 -24.20 18.51
C SER A 2 -27.67 -24.44 17.92
N ARG A 3 -26.82 -25.16 18.63
CA ARG A 3 -25.62 -25.81 18.10
C ARG A 3 -25.90 -26.42 16.72
N PHE A 4 -25.27 -25.87 15.68
CA PHE A 4 -25.40 -26.39 14.32
C PHE A 4 -24.07 -27.01 13.89
N GLU A 5 -24.08 -28.31 13.66
CA GLU A 5 -22.97 -29.02 13.02
C GLU A 5 -23.23 -29.04 11.50
N LYS A 6 -22.21 -28.72 10.72
CA LYS A 6 -22.28 -28.69 9.26
C LYS A 6 -21.08 -29.41 8.68
N ASN A 7 -21.34 -30.38 7.82
CA ASN A 7 -20.32 -30.99 6.99
C ASN A 7 -20.22 -30.19 5.71
N LEU A 8 -19.01 -29.77 5.37
CA LEU A 8 -18.66 -29.06 4.14
C LEU A 8 -17.83 -30.00 3.27
N MET A 9 -18.20 -30.14 2.01
CA MET A 9 -17.36 -30.84 1.04
C MET A 9 -16.22 -29.95 0.55
N ALA A 10 -15.13 -30.55 0.10
CA ALA A 10 -14.02 -29.81 -0.51
C ALA A 10 -14.52 -28.88 -1.63
N GLY A 11 -14.18 -27.60 -1.53
CA GLY A 11 -14.61 -26.55 -2.45
C GLY A 11 -15.88 -25.79 -2.05
N GLU A 12 -16.60 -26.24 -1.03
CA GLU A 12 -17.78 -25.54 -0.53
C GLU A 12 -17.42 -24.26 0.24
N ARG A 13 -18.33 -23.29 0.18
CA ARG A 13 -18.19 -21.98 0.80
C ARG A 13 -19.36 -21.71 1.72
N ILE A 14 -19.07 -21.13 2.88
CA ILE A 14 -20.09 -20.65 3.80
C ILE A 14 -19.72 -19.25 4.29
N ARG A 15 -20.69 -18.34 4.29
CA ARG A 15 -20.54 -17.04 4.94
C ARG A 15 -20.93 -17.18 6.40
N LEU A 16 -20.08 -16.67 7.29
CA LEU A 16 -20.45 -16.47 8.68
C LEU A 16 -21.36 -15.25 8.76
N GLU A 17 -22.58 -15.45 9.24
CA GLU A 17 -23.50 -14.35 9.53
C GLU A 17 -22.98 -13.54 10.71
N ASP A 18 -23.16 -12.22 10.65
CA ASP A 18 -22.85 -11.34 11.77
C ASP A 18 -23.65 -11.70 13.01
N GLY A 19 -23.00 -11.58 14.17
CA GLY A 19 -23.57 -11.86 15.47
C GLY A 19 -22.57 -12.56 16.39
N GLU A 20 -22.99 -12.83 17.61
CA GLU A 20 -22.18 -13.48 18.65
C GLU A 20 -22.07 -14.98 18.41
N ARG A 21 -21.47 -15.34 17.28
CA ARG A 21 -21.28 -16.70 16.81
C ARG A 21 -19.83 -16.92 16.41
N LEU A 22 -19.40 -18.17 16.46
CA LEU A 22 -18.11 -18.61 15.97
C LEU A 22 -18.23 -19.93 15.22
N ALA A 23 -17.34 -20.17 14.27
CA ALA A 23 -17.18 -21.46 13.63
C ALA A 23 -15.93 -22.15 14.18
N LEU A 24 -16.11 -23.32 14.80
CA LEU A 24 -15.04 -24.20 15.25
C LEU A 24 -14.84 -25.33 14.24
N VAL A 25 -13.59 -25.59 13.87
CA VAL A 25 -13.22 -26.72 13.01
C VAL A 25 -13.09 -27.99 13.86
N GLU A 26 -13.98 -28.95 13.68
CA GLU A 26 -13.90 -30.24 14.39
C GLU A 26 -12.95 -31.22 13.70
N THR A 27 -12.96 -31.24 12.36
CA THR A 27 -12.07 -32.08 11.54
C THR A 27 -11.88 -31.44 10.17
N GLY A 28 -10.69 -31.58 9.60
CA GLY A 28 -10.36 -31.09 8.27
C GLY A 28 -9.65 -29.74 8.29
N LYS A 29 -9.74 -29.00 7.19
CA LYS A 29 -9.02 -27.76 6.93
C LYS A 29 -9.88 -26.70 6.23
N LEU A 30 -9.88 -25.49 6.79
CA LEU A 30 -10.58 -24.33 6.25
C LEU A 30 -9.64 -23.19 5.91
N GLU A 31 -9.95 -22.50 4.83
CA GLU A 31 -9.38 -21.19 4.54
C GLU A 31 -10.40 -20.11 4.89
N VAL A 32 -9.92 -19.05 5.54
CA VAL A 32 -10.75 -17.91 5.95
C VAL A 32 -10.42 -16.71 5.08
N TYR A 33 -11.47 -16.06 4.58
CA TYR A 33 -11.38 -14.90 3.72
C TYR A 33 -12.25 -13.76 4.24
N ALA A 34 -11.76 -12.53 4.16
CA ALA A 34 -12.59 -11.33 4.23
C ALA A 34 -13.08 -11.00 2.82
N VAL A 35 -14.38 -10.75 2.66
CA VAL A 35 -14.98 -10.31 1.40
C VAL A 35 -15.80 -9.05 1.58
N THR A 36 -15.89 -8.22 0.55
CA THR A 36 -16.77 -7.05 0.57
C THR A 36 -18.24 -7.46 0.41
N ARG A 37 -19.13 -6.88 1.23
CA ARG A 37 -20.59 -7.06 1.12
C ARG A 37 -21.19 -6.26 -0.04
N ALA A 38 -20.56 -5.15 -0.42
CA ALA A 38 -21.06 -4.22 -1.44
C ALA A 38 -20.97 -4.77 -2.88
N GLU A 39 -22.04 -4.59 -3.67
CA GLU A 39 -22.16 -5.09 -5.06
C GLU A 39 -21.22 -4.41 -6.07
N GLY A 40 -20.68 -3.23 -5.76
CA GLY A 40 -19.89 -2.42 -6.70
C GLY A 40 -18.43 -2.85 -6.89
N SER A 41 -17.87 -3.63 -5.95
CA SER A 41 -16.48 -4.08 -5.99
C SER A 41 -16.36 -5.36 -5.19
N PHE A 42 -16.21 -6.52 -5.85
CA PHE A 42 -15.91 -7.78 -5.17
C PHE A 42 -14.42 -7.85 -4.87
N ARG A 43 -14.06 -7.67 -3.61
CA ARG A 43 -12.72 -7.92 -3.09
C ARG A 43 -12.77 -9.11 -2.15
N GLN A 44 -11.73 -9.92 -2.25
CA GLN A 44 -11.52 -11.07 -1.39
C GLN A 44 -10.07 -11.01 -0.93
N GLN A 45 -9.87 -11.14 0.38
CA GLN A 45 -8.56 -11.19 0.98
C GLN A 45 -8.46 -12.44 1.86
N PHE A 46 -7.44 -13.24 1.63
CA PHE A 46 -7.09 -14.35 2.50
C PHE A 46 -6.65 -13.82 3.87
N LEU A 47 -7.23 -14.37 4.93
CA LEU A 47 -6.91 -14.04 6.31
C LEU A 47 -5.96 -15.08 6.90
N CYS A 48 -6.41 -16.33 6.99
CA CYS A 48 -5.66 -17.42 7.58
C CYS A 48 -6.18 -18.78 7.11
N GLU A 49 -5.43 -19.82 7.46
CA GLU A 49 -5.81 -21.21 7.31
C GLU A 49 -6.03 -21.79 8.71
N LEU A 50 -7.12 -22.54 8.87
CA LEU A 50 -7.54 -23.15 10.12
C LEU A 50 -7.52 -24.67 9.98
N ASP A 51 -6.74 -25.31 10.84
CA ASP A 51 -6.76 -26.75 11.03
C ASP A 51 -7.76 -27.13 12.13
N THR A 52 -7.81 -28.42 12.48
CA THR A 52 -8.66 -28.95 13.56
C THR A 52 -8.42 -28.24 14.89
N GLY A 53 -9.49 -27.78 15.52
CA GLY A 53 -9.46 -26.94 16.73
C GLY A 53 -9.35 -25.44 16.45
N GLY A 54 -9.12 -25.05 15.19
CA GLY A 54 -9.11 -23.66 14.77
C GLY A 54 -10.50 -23.03 14.83
N VAL A 55 -10.53 -21.71 15.02
CA VAL A 55 -11.77 -20.93 15.15
C VAL A 55 -11.77 -19.75 14.19
N ALA A 56 -12.93 -19.48 13.61
CA ALA A 56 -13.19 -18.28 12.82
C ALA A 56 -14.35 -17.50 13.43
N PHE A 57 -14.23 -16.17 13.40
CA PHE A 57 -15.24 -15.24 13.86
C PHE A 57 -15.81 -14.44 12.69
N PRO A 58 -17.08 -13.99 12.78
CA PRO A 58 -17.62 -13.00 11.85
C PRO A 58 -16.87 -11.68 12.02
N SER A 59 -16.90 -10.84 10.98
CA SER A 59 -16.24 -9.53 10.96
C SER A 59 -16.81 -8.54 11.98
N LEU A 60 -18.01 -8.81 12.52
CA LEU A 60 -18.70 -7.95 13.48
C LEU A 60 -18.66 -6.47 13.06
N ASP A 61 -18.79 -6.24 11.75
CA ASP A 61 -18.56 -4.94 11.14
C ASP A 61 -19.79 -4.06 11.33
N GLU A 62 -19.71 -3.06 12.21
CA GLU A 62 -20.78 -2.08 12.44
C GLU A 62 -21.21 -1.37 11.15
N PHE A 63 -20.28 -1.22 10.19
CA PHE A 63 -20.54 -0.55 8.92
C PHE A 63 -21.06 -1.50 7.83
N GLU A 64 -21.19 -2.79 8.12
CA GLU A 64 -21.68 -3.83 7.21
C GLU A 64 -20.94 -3.85 5.86
N GLN A 65 -19.65 -3.54 5.84
CA GLN A 65 -18.85 -3.44 4.62
C GLN A 65 -18.20 -4.77 4.25
N THR A 66 -17.94 -5.61 5.24
CA THR A 66 -17.14 -6.83 5.10
C THR A 66 -17.81 -8.04 5.74
N ASP A 67 -17.70 -9.20 5.09
CA ASP A 67 -18.14 -10.50 5.60
C ASP A 67 -16.94 -11.45 5.76
N THR A 68 -17.01 -12.34 6.74
CA THR A 68 -16.10 -13.50 6.83
C THR A 68 -16.65 -14.66 6.03
N LEU A 69 -15.89 -15.11 5.03
CA LEU A 69 -16.18 -16.26 4.17
C LEU A 69 -15.24 -17.41 4.51
N LEU A 70 -15.80 -18.57 4.84
CA LEU A 70 -15.06 -19.81 5.03
C LEU A 70 -15.10 -20.65 3.76
N TYR A 71 -13.95 -21.22 3.40
CA TYR A 71 -13.78 -22.11 2.26
C TYR A 71 -13.20 -23.44 2.73
N ALA A 72 -13.90 -24.54 2.43
CA ALA A 72 -13.43 -25.89 2.73
C ALA A 72 -12.34 -26.30 1.73
N ALA A 73 -11.08 -26.35 2.18
CA ALA A 73 -9.98 -26.83 1.36
C ALA A 73 -10.06 -28.35 1.14
N GLU A 74 -10.57 -29.06 2.15
CA GLU A 74 -10.88 -30.48 2.12
C GLU A 74 -12.24 -30.75 2.80
N ASP A 75 -12.69 -32.01 2.79
CA ASP A 75 -13.92 -32.40 3.49
C ASP A 75 -13.79 -32.08 4.99
N THR A 76 -14.57 -31.10 5.43
CA THR A 76 -14.41 -30.47 6.73
C THR A 76 -15.71 -30.51 7.51
N ARG A 77 -15.63 -30.82 8.81
CA ARG A 77 -16.75 -30.66 9.74
C ARG A 77 -16.54 -29.41 10.57
N ILE A 78 -17.53 -28.53 10.53
CA ILE A 78 -17.55 -27.33 11.34
C ILE A 78 -18.73 -27.34 12.30
N LYS A 79 -18.54 -26.65 13.41
CA LYS A 79 -19.55 -26.44 14.42
C LYS A 79 -19.74 -24.95 14.63
N ILE A 80 -20.95 -24.47 14.39
CA ILE A 80 -21.33 -23.09 14.64
C ILE A 80 -21.91 -23.01 16.05
N LEU A 81 -21.27 -22.21 16.90
CA LEU A 81 -21.59 -22.00 18.31
C LEU A 81 -21.93 -20.54 18.54
N THR A 82 -22.82 -20.26 19.49
CA THR A 82 -23.01 -18.90 20.02
C THR A 82 -22.07 -18.64 21.19
N PHE A 83 -21.75 -17.38 21.49
CA PHE A 83 -20.86 -17.04 22.62
C PHE A 83 -21.40 -17.56 23.95
N ASP A 84 -22.72 -17.51 24.15
CA ASP A 84 -23.41 -18.07 25.33
C ASP A 84 -23.25 -19.59 25.51
N GLU A 85 -22.96 -20.32 24.43
CA GLU A 85 -22.81 -21.78 24.46
C GLU A 85 -21.38 -22.23 24.85
N VAL A 86 -20.44 -21.29 24.94
CA VAL A 86 -19.02 -21.55 25.16
C VAL A 86 -18.60 -21.04 26.55
N PRO A 87 -17.88 -21.84 27.36
CA PRO A 87 -17.34 -21.36 28.62
C PRO A 87 -16.45 -20.11 28.42
N PRO A 88 -16.56 -19.07 29.27
CA PRO A 88 -15.80 -17.83 29.09
C PRO A 88 -14.28 -18.02 28.95
N ASP A 89 -13.71 -18.99 29.68
CA ASP A 89 -12.28 -19.31 29.61
C ASP A 89 -11.87 -19.88 28.25
N GLU A 90 -12.70 -20.77 27.68
CA GLU A 90 -12.48 -21.32 26.33
C GLU A 90 -12.69 -20.25 25.27
N LEU A 91 -13.72 -19.41 25.41
CA LEU A 91 -14.01 -18.32 24.50
C LEU A 91 -12.84 -17.32 24.44
N LYS A 92 -12.25 -16.98 25.59
CA LYS A 92 -11.06 -16.11 25.66
C LYS A 92 -9.86 -16.72 24.93
N ILE A 93 -9.62 -18.03 25.06
CA ILE A 93 -8.56 -18.73 24.33
C ILE A 93 -8.82 -18.67 22.82
N PHE A 94 -10.05 -18.92 22.39
CA PHE A 94 -10.44 -18.87 20.98
C PHE A 94 -10.25 -17.47 20.38
N MET A 95 -10.73 -16.42 21.06
CA MET A 95 -10.58 -15.04 20.61
C MET A 95 -9.11 -14.61 20.52
N ARG A 96 -8.27 -15.04 21.47
CA ARG A 96 -6.82 -14.79 21.40
C ARG A 96 -6.16 -15.48 20.23
N SER A 97 -6.49 -16.76 20.02
CA SER A 97 -5.94 -17.53 18.93
C SER A 97 -6.31 -16.89 17.58
N TRP A 98 -7.52 -16.35 17.47
CA TRP A 98 -7.99 -15.62 16.29
C TRP A 98 -7.12 -14.40 15.98
N PHE A 99 -6.95 -13.47 16.94
CA PHE A 99 -6.11 -12.29 16.71
C PHE A 99 -4.63 -12.65 16.48
N ALA A 100 -4.13 -13.71 17.12
CA ALA A 100 -2.79 -14.22 16.90
C ALA A 100 -2.60 -14.80 15.49
N GLU A 101 -3.65 -15.35 14.86
CA GLU A 101 -3.61 -15.73 13.45
C GLU A 101 -3.71 -14.50 12.54
N LEU A 102 -4.59 -13.55 12.84
CA LEU A 102 -4.75 -12.32 12.05
C LEU A 102 -3.47 -11.47 12.00
N ILE A 103 -2.74 -11.33 13.11
CA ILE A 103 -1.52 -10.52 13.15
C ILE A 103 -0.38 -11.10 12.28
N LYS A 104 -0.45 -12.38 11.89
CA LYS A 104 0.51 -12.98 10.93
C LYS A 104 0.37 -12.39 9.53
N LEU A 105 -0.73 -11.70 9.23
CA LEU A 105 -0.91 -11.01 7.97
C LEU A 105 0.18 -9.94 7.78
N PRO A 106 0.92 -9.96 6.64
CA PRO A 106 2.11 -9.11 6.47
C PRO A 106 1.88 -7.61 6.64
N TRP A 107 0.68 -7.14 6.29
CA TRP A 107 0.31 -5.73 6.35
C TRP A 107 -0.07 -5.28 7.75
N LEU A 108 -0.78 -6.13 8.52
CA LEU A 108 -1.09 -5.86 9.92
C LEU A 108 0.19 -5.90 10.76
N ARG A 109 1.04 -6.89 10.52
CA ARG A 109 2.36 -6.97 11.17
C ARG A 109 3.19 -5.71 10.92
N LEU A 110 3.21 -5.23 9.68
CA LEU A 110 3.94 -4.02 9.34
C LEU A 110 3.34 -2.75 9.98
N MET A 111 2.04 -2.72 10.28
CA MET A 111 1.40 -1.65 11.04
C MET A 111 1.77 -1.74 12.54
N ALA A 112 1.71 -2.93 13.13
CA ALA A 112 2.13 -3.17 14.51
C ALA A 112 3.62 -2.83 14.72
N ASP A 113 4.50 -3.26 13.82
CA ASP A 113 5.94 -2.97 13.86
C ASP A 113 6.26 -1.46 13.73
N LYS A 114 5.33 -0.67 13.18
CA LYS A 114 5.46 0.80 13.08
C LYS A 114 5.01 1.53 14.36
N GLY A 115 4.60 0.80 15.39
CA GLY A 115 4.21 1.34 16.68
C GLY A 115 2.73 1.74 16.75
N ASP A 116 1.84 0.99 16.09
CA ASP A 116 0.41 1.15 16.33
C ASP A 116 0.04 0.51 17.68
N ASP A 117 -0.20 1.35 18.69
CA ASP A 117 -0.47 0.93 20.07
C ASP A 117 -1.66 -0.02 20.20
N THR A 118 -2.59 -0.01 19.23
CA THR A 118 -3.78 -0.89 19.22
C THR A 118 -3.45 -2.33 18.82
N LEU A 119 -2.42 -2.54 17.99
CA LEU A 119 -2.05 -3.85 17.46
C LEU A 119 -0.92 -4.54 18.25
N ILE A 120 -0.20 -3.80 19.10
CA ILE A 120 0.84 -4.35 19.98
C ILE A 120 0.31 -5.47 20.89
N PRO A 121 -0.89 -5.33 21.53
CA PRO A 121 -1.47 -6.42 22.33
C PRO A 121 -1.74 -7.69 21.51
N TRP A 122 -2.05 -7.54 20.21
CA TRP A 122 -2.32 -8.66 19.30
C TRP A 122 -1.05 -9.43 18.98
N LEU A 123 0.05 -8.70 18.79
CA LEU A 123 1.37 -9.30 18.59
C LEU A 123 1.87 -10.03 19.84
N ASN A 124 1.62 -9.47 21.02
CA ASN A 124 2.07 -10.03 22.30
C ASN A 124 1.15 -11.15 22.82
N GLY A 125 -0.01 -11.36 22.20
CA GLY A 125 -1.00 -12.35 22.64
C GLY A 125 -1.70 -11.98 23.95
N THR A 126 -1.54 -10.74 24.43
CA THR A 126 -2.14 -10.22 25.66
C THR A 126 -3.48 -9.54 25.41
N VAL A 127 -4.04 -9.69 24.20
CA VAL A 127 -5.38 -9.19 23.87
C VAL A 127 -6.38 -9.76 24.88
N LEU A 128 -7.25 -8.90 25.41
CA LEU A 128 -8.32 -9.26 26.35
C LEU A 128 -7.82 -9.73 27.74
N ASP A 129 -6.56 -9.47 28.15
CA ASP A 129 -6.08 -9.82 29.50
C ASP A 129 -6.81 -9.02 30.59
N ASP A 130 -6.97 -7.71 30.39
CA ASP A 130 -7.54 -6.76 31.36
C ASP A 130 -9.02 -6.43 31.11
N ALA A 131 -9.71 -7.20 30.25
CA ALA A 131 -11.10 -6.91 29.89
C ALA A 131 -12.08 -7.31 31.01
N GLU A 132 -12.84 -6.34 31.55
CA GLU A 132 -13.96 -6.59 32.47
C GLU A 132 -15.12 -7.31 31.77
N ASP A 133 -15.35 -6.98 30.50
CA ASP A 133 -16.31 -7.63 29.62
C ASP A 133 -15.61 -8.16 28.36
N LEU A 134 -15.54 -9.50 28.24
CA LEU A 134 -14.81 -10.19 27.19
C LEU A 134 -15.45 -9.96 25.80
N THR A 135 -16.79 -9.99 25.72
CA THR A 135 -17.49 -9.93 24.43
C THR A 135 -17.46 -8.52 23.86
N GLN A 136 -17.62 -7.52 24.72
CA GLN A 136 -17.49 -6.11 24.34
C GLN A 136 -16.07 -5.79 23.89
N ALA A 137 -15.05 -6.18 24.66
CA ALA A 137 -13.66 -5.95 24.29
C ALA A 137 -13.27 -6.69 23.01
N PHE A 138 -13.80 -7.90 22.78
CA PHE A 138 -13.61 -8.61 21.51
C PHE A 138 -14.22 -7.84 20.33
N ARG A 139 -15.46 -7.38 20.47
CA ARG A 139 -16.16 -6.62 19.44
C ARG A 139 -15.39 -5.37 19.04
N GLU A 140 -14.90 -4.60 20.01
CA GLU A 140 -14.11 -3.39 19.74
C GLU A 140 -12.83 -3.69 18.94
N ASN A 141 -12.14 -4.79 19.25
CA ASN A 141 -10.94 -5.19 18.50
C ASN A 141 -11.28 -5.70 17.09
N GLU A 142 -12.38 -6.44 16.93
CA GLU A 142 -12.84 -6.91 15.63
C GLU A 142 -13.34 -5.74 14.75
N GLU A 143 -13.99 -4.73 15.34
CA GLU A 143 -14.38 -3.48 14.64
C GLU A 143 -13.15 -2.72 14.13
N ILE A 144 -12.09 -2.63 14.93
CA ILE A 144 -10.80 -2.05 14.48
C ILE A 144 -10.24 -2.85 13.29
N PHE A 145 -10.28 -4.19 13.36
CA PHE A 145 -9.83 -5.04 12.25
C PHE A 145 -10.65 -4.80 10.98
N SER A 146 -11.98 -4.77 11.09
CA SER A 146 -12.91 -4.54 9.98
C SER A 146 -12.71 -3.16 9.34
N MET A 147 -12.49 -2.12 10.15
CA MET A 147 -12.14 -0.78 9.65
C MET A 147 -10.82 -0.80 8.87
N LEU A 148 -9.78 -1.45 9.40
CA LEU A 148 -8.47 -1.57 8.73
C LEU A 148 -8.58 -2.34 7.40
N LEU A 149 -9.38 -3.40 7.36
CA LEU A 149 -9.71 -4.14 6.14
C LEU A 149 -10.44 -3.26 5.12
N GLY A 150 -11.43 -2.47 5.56
CA GLY A 150 -12.16 -1.54 4.70
C GLY A 150 -11.24 -0.51 4.03
N VAL A 151 -10.35 0.13 4.81
CA VAL A 151 -9.33 1.05 4.27
C VAL A 151 -8.43 0.35 3.26
N ARG A 152 -8.07 -0.91 3.51
CA ARG A 152 -7.24 -1.69 2.60
C ARG A 152 -7.97 -1.98 1.28
N PHE A 153 -9.23 -2.41 1.33
CA PHE A 153 -10.03 -2.64 0.11
C PHE A 153 -10.17 -1.35 -0.72
N ALA A 154 -10.41 -0.21 -0.08
CA ALA A 154 -10.46 1.09 -0.76
C ALA A 154 -9.11 1.46 -1.42
N ALA A 155 -7.99 1.19 -0.74
CA ALA A 155 -6.66 1.42 -1.29
C ALA A 155 -6.35 0.50 -2.48
N GLU A 156 -6.78 -0.76 -2.43
CA GLU A 156 -6.65 -1.71 -3.53
C GLU A 156 -7.52 -1.32 -4.74
N ASP A 157 -8.74 -0.82 -4.52
CA ASP A 157 -9.60 -0.27 -5.57
C ASP A 157 -8.96 0.91 -6.29
N LYS A 158 -8.39 1.86 -5.53
CA LYS A 158 -7.66 2.99 -6.11
C LYS A 158 -6.46 2.54 -6.94
N ARG A 159 -5.69 1.55 -6.45
CA ARG A 159 -4.56 0.97 -7.20
C ARG A 159 -5.02 0.23 -8.45
N PHE A 160 -6.14 -0.47 -8.39
CA PHE A 160 -6.73 -1.16 -9.53
C PHE A 160 -7.19 -0.17 -10.59
N SER A 161 -7.95 0.86 -10.21
CA SER A 161 -8.42 1.93 -11.10
C SER A 161 -7.26 2.59 -11.83
N ASN A 162 -6.21 2.99 -11.09
CA ASN A 162 -5.00 3.57 -11.69
C ASN A 162 -4.34 2.63 -12.71
N ARG A 163 -4.30 1.32 -12.45
CA ARG A 163 -3.74 0.34 -13.41
C ARG A 163 -4.60 0.22 -14.66
N VAL A 164 -5.93 0.23 -14.52
CA VAL A 164 -6.87 0.20 -15.65
C VAL A 164 -6.72 1.45 -16.51
N GLU A 165 -6.65 2.64 -15.90
CA GLU A 165 -6.44 3.89 -16.63
C GLU A 165 -5.13 3.90 -17.41
N VAL A 166 -4.03 3.49 -16.77
CA VAL A 166 -2.72 3.40 -17.43
C VAL A 166 -2.76 2.40 -18.59
N ARG A 167 -3.43 1.27 -18.42
CA ARG A 167 -3.60 0.27 -19.49
C ARG A 167 -4.41 0.82 -20.66
N ALA A 168 -5.52 1.51 -20.38
CA ALA A 168 -6.37 2.13 -21.39
C ALA A 168 -5.62 3.22 -22.18
N ARG A 169 -4.84 4.07 -21.49
CA ARG A 169 -3.98 5.07 -22.14
C ARG A 169 -2.94 4.40 -23.05
N ASN A 170 -2.30 3.34 -22.58
CA ASN A 170 -1.32 2.60 -23.38
C ASN A 170 -1.95 1.93 -24.61
N GLN A 171 -3.15 1.36 -24.48
CA GLN A 171 -3.88 0.77 -25.60
C GLN A 171 -4.25 1.81 -26.65
N ARG A 172 -4.81 2.95 -26.24
CA ARG A 172 -5.09 4.07 -27.16
C ARG A 172 -3.82 4.52 -27.87
N ARG A 173 -2.73 4.73 -27.14
CA ARG A 173 -1.44 5.12 -27.73
C ARG A 173 -0.93 4.12 -28.76
N ILE A 174 -1.03 2.81 -28.49
CA ILE A 174 -0.63 1.78 -29.46
C ILE A 174 -1.51 1.80 -30.70
N MET A 175 -2.83 1.96 -30.53
CA MET A 175 -3.78 2.05 -31.63
C MET A 175 -3.51 3.28 -32.50
N ASP A 176 -3.34 4.45 -31.87
CA ASP A 176 -3.05 5.72 -32.55
C ASP A 176 -1.72 5.65 -33.30
N ASN A 177 -0.67 5.10 -32.67
CA ASN A 177 0.62 4.87 -33.34
C ASN A 177 0.50 3.88 -34.50
N SER A 178 -0.35 2.86 -34.39
CA SER A 178 -0.57 1.89 -35.48
C SER A 178 -1.34 2.51 -36.64
N ILE A 179 -2.35 3.34 -36.36
CA ILE A 179 -3.10 4.09 -37.37
C ILE A 179 -2.16 5.08 -38.08
N ALA A 180 -1.36 5.84 -37.34
CA ALA A 180 -0.40 6.79 -37.91
C ALA A 180 0.62 6.08 -38.82
N ASN A 181 1.20 4.97 -38.34
CA ASN A 181 2.10 4.15 -39.15
C ASN A 181 1.45 3.62 -40.45
N LEU A 182 0.17 3.24 -40.41
CA LEU A 182 -0.56 2.76 -41.59
C LEU A 182 -0.91 3.89 -42.57
N LEU A 183 -1.17 5.09 -42.07
CA LEU A 183 -1.47 6.27 -42.88
C LEU A 183 -0.21 6.89 -43.52
N GLY A 184 0.99 6.36 -43.25
CA GLY A 184 2.25 6.95 -43.69
C GLY A 184 2.52 8.31 -43.07
N GLU A 185 1.71 8.70 -42.08
CA GLU A 185 2.03 9.77 -41.16
C GLU A 185 3.12 9.20 -40.26
N GLU A 186 4.39 9.40 -40.65
CA GLU A 186 5.48 9.41 -39.70
C GLU A 186 5.15 10.49 -38.68
N THR A 187 4.37 10.10 -37.66
CA THR A 187 4.32 10.79 -36.40
C THR A 187 5.73 10.64 -35.85
N THR A 188 6.58 11.58 -36.27
CA THR A 188 7.81 11.93 -35.59
C THR A 188 7.45 11.90 -34.13
N THR A 189 7.92 10.85 -33.49
CA THR A 189 7.39 10.43 -32.21
C THR A 189 7.77 11.57 -31.28
N TYR A 190 6.81 12.41 -30.90
CA TYR A 190 6.90 13.25 -29.70
C TYR A 190 6.89 12.28 -28.53
N SER A 191 7.98 11.55 -28.43
CA SER A 191 8.16 10.47 -27.50
C SER A 191 8.47 11.13 -26.16
N GLU A 192 7.94 10.59 -25.06
CA GLU A 192 8.41 10.95 -23.71
C GLU A 192 9.94 10.80 -23.59
N THR A 193 10.58 10.03 -24.49
CA THR A 193 12.03 9.95 -24.66
C THR A 193 12.65 11.27 -25.10
N THR A 194 12.00 12.08 -25.93
CA THR A 194 12.48 13.40 -26.36
C THR A 194 12.35 14.41 -25.22
N GLU A 195 11.19 14.49 -24.55
CA GLU A 195 11.04 15.39 -23.39
C GLU A 195 11.96 15.02 -22.22
N ARG A 196 12.14 13.73 -21.93
CA ARG A 196 13.04 13.29 -20.85
C ARG A 196 14.51 13.40 -21.23
N ALA A 197 14.86 13.26 -22.51
CA ALA A 197 16.20 13.56 -23.01
C ALA A 197 16.48 15.07 -22.92
N VAL A 198 15.54 15.92 -23.33
CA VAL A 198 15.64 17.38 -23.18
C VAL A 198 15.79 17.77 -21.71
N LYS A 199 14.96 17.21 -20.81
CA LYS A 199 15.09 17.45 -19.35
C LYS A 199 16.42 16.95 -18.78
N LEU A 200 16.99 15.88 -19.33
CA LEU A 200 18.32 15.40 -18.94
C LEU A 200 19.43 16.33 -19.43
N GLU A 201 19.34 16.81 -20.67
CA GLU A 201 20.28 17.77 -21.23
C GLU A 201 20.24 19.08 -20.45
N GLU A 202 19.04 19.59 -20.14
CA GLU A 202 18.81 20.76 -19.29
C GLU A 202 19.42 20.57 -17.89
N ALA A 203 19.13 19.45 -17.22
CA ALA A 203 19.68 19.17 -15.89
C ALA A 203 21.21 19.00 -15.91
N THR A 204 21.75 18.36 -16.94
CA THR A 204 23.20 18.19 -17.11
C THR A 204 23.88 19.51 -17.39
N PHE A 205 23.28 20.35 -18.22
CA PHE A 205 23.76 21.70 -18.53
C PHE A 205 23.79 22.56 -17.27
N ILE A 206 22.71 22.56 -16.49
CA ILE A 206 22.61 23.29 -15.23
C ILE A 206 23.68 22.85 -14.24
N VAL A 207 23.83 21.55 -14.00
CA VAL A 207 24.82 21.05 -13.03
C VAL A 207 26.25 21.34 -13.49
N ARG A 208 26.52 21.36 -14.80
CA ARG A 208 27.82 21.82 -15.33
C ARG A 208 28.06 23.31 -15.10
N ARG A 209 27.04 24.16 -15.26
CA ARG A 209 27.15 25.59 -14.97
C ARG A 209 27.39 25.85 -13.48
N VAL A 210 26.75 25.07 -12.60
CA VAL A 210 27.01 25.07 -11.15
C VAL A 210 28.46 24.67 -10.87
N ALA A 211 28.94 23.58 -11.48
CA ALA A 211 30.32 23.11 -11.29
C ALA A 211 31.34 24.15 -11.79
N MET A 212 31.10 24.79 -12.94
CA MET A 212 31.94 25.88 -13.45
C MET A 212 31.97 27.08 -12.50
N ALA A 213 30.82 27.46 -11.94
CA ALA A 213 30.75 28.55 -10.96
C ALA A 213 31.52 28.24 -9.66
N LEU A 214 31.57 26.96 -9.27
CA LEU A 214 32.29 26.48 -8.10
C LEU A 214 33.75 26.05 -8.40
N ASN A 215 34.26 26.29 -9.62
CA ASN A 215 35.58 25.83 -10.08
C ASN A 215 35.82 24.31 -9.90
N MET A 216 34.77 23.50 -10.05
CA MET A 216 34.83 22.04 -9.93
C MET A 216 34.95 21.35 -11.30
N PRO A 217 35.56 20.14 -11.37
CA PRO A 217 35.70 19.39 -12.61
C PRO A 217 34.35 19.00 -13.21
N THR A 218 34.16 19.30 -14.50
CA THR A 218 32.90 19.05 -15.22
C THR A 218 32.83 17.70 -15.96
N ASP A 219 33.96 17.03 -16.12
CA ASP A 219 34.11 15.88 -17.02
C ASP A 219 33.34 14.64 -16.54
N ASN A 220 33.14 14.51 -15.22
CA ASN A 220 32.44 13.39 -14.59
C ASN A 220 30.91 13.58 -14.54
N ILE A 221 30.40 14.74 -14.97
CA ILE A 221 28.97 15.08 -14.94
C ILE A 221 28.31 14.55 -16.22
N LYS A 222 28.15 13.22 -16.28
CA LYS A 222 27.39 12.48 -17.29
C LYS A 222 26.63 11.34 -16.64
N LEU A 223 25.37 11.16 -17.03
CA LEU A 223 24.55 10.01 -16.65
C LEU A 223 24.26 9.18 -17.90
N ASP A 224 24.24 7.87 -17.72
CA ASP A 224 23.78 6.94 -18.75
C ASP A 224 22.26 7.09 -18.94
N ALA A 225 21.81 7.14 -20.19
CA ALA A 225 20.43 7.40 -20.55
C ALA A 225 19.48 6.32 -20.00
N GLU A 226 19.97 5.10 -19.76
CA GLU A 226 19.18 4.02 -19.16
C GLU A 226 18.83 4.25 -17.68
N LEU A 227 19.77 4.78 -16.89
CA LEU A 227 19.56 5.02 -15.45
C LEU A 227 18.57 6.16 -15.18
N VAL A 228 18.40 7.03 -16.16
CA VAL A 228 17.58 8.24 -16.08
C VAL A 228 16.10 7.92 -16.25
N ARG A 229 15.78 6.85 -16.99
CA ARG A 229 14.40 6.42 -17.30
C ARG A 229 13.56 6.12 -16.05
N LYS A 230 14.18 5.83 -14.90
CA LYS A 230 13.54 5.43 -13.64
C LYS A 230 13.59 6.48 -12.53
N LEU A 231 14.19 7.65 -12.76
CA LEU A 231 14.46 8.63 -11.71
C LEU A 231 13.60 9.88 -11.85
N ASP A 232 13.08 10.33 -10.71
CA ASP A 232 12.38 11.60 -10.56
C ASP A 232 13.35 12.80 -10.70
N GLN A 233 12.88 13.98 -11.11
CA GLN A 233 13.71 15.13 -11.50
C GLN A 233 14.65 15.59 -10.36
N ILE A 234 14.18 15.59 -9.12
CA ILE A 234 14.99 15.91 -7.92
C ILE A 234 16.05 14.82 -7.66
N ARG A 235 15.72 13.55 -7.93
CA ARG A 235 16.67 12.44 -7.77
C ARG A 235 17.74 12.45 -8.87
N LEU A 236 17.38 12.88 -10.08
CA LEU A 236 18.33 13.11 -11.17
C LEU A 236 19.34 14.20 -10.81
N LEU A 237 18.87 15.35 -10.33
CA LEU A 237 19.72 16.44 -9.87
C LEU A 237 20.67 15.99 -8.76
N ARG A 238 20.14 15.30 -7.74
CA ARG A 238 20.97 14.79 -6.63
C ARG A 238 22.10 13.88 -7.13
N ARG A 239 21.82 12.98 -8.08
CA ARG A 239 22.85 12.09 -8.63
C ARG A 239 23.89 12.81 -9.48
N LEU A 240 23.47 13.77 -10.31
CA LEU A 240 24.39 14.58 -11.12
C LEU A 240 25.34 15.39 -10.22
N ILE A 241 24.80 15.98 -9.16
CA ILE A 241 25.55 16.80 -8.20
C ILE A 241 26.52 15.94 -7.39
N GLN A 242 26.09 14.75 -6.94
CA GLN A 242 26.97 13.78 -6.29
C GLN A 242 28.11 13.31 -7.19
N LYS A 243 27.85 13.08 -8.49
CA LYS A 243 28.92 12.74 -9.46
C LYS A 243 29.91 13.87 -9.68
N GLY A 244 29.48 15.12 -9.48
CA GLY A 244 30.35 16.30 -9.49
C GLY A 244 31.04 16.58 -8.15
N ASN A 245 30.97 15.67 -7.16
CA ASN A 245 31.46 15.88 -5.79
C ASN A 245 30.88 17.12 -5.09
N MET A 246 29.66 17.53 -5.49
CA MET A 246 28.93 18.64 -4.88
C MET A 246 27.88 18.12 -3.89
N GLN A 247 27.42 18.98 -2.97
CA GLN A 247 26.36 18.67 -2.01
C GLN A 247 25.20 19.65 -2.16
N MET A 248 23.96 19.13 -2.12
CA MET A 248 22.76 19.96 -2.05
C MET A 248 22.33 20.18 -0.61
N ARG A 249 22.02 21.42 -0.27
CA ARG A 249 21.34 21.79 0.98
C ARG A 249 20.04 22.49 0.63
N LEU A 250 18.97 22.15 1.35
CA LEU A 250 17.73 22.91 1.28
C LEU A 250 17.91 24.22 2.05
N ILE A 251 17.62 25.34 1.40
CA ILE A 251 17.70 26.68 1.99
C ILE A 251 16.32 27.33 1.97
N GLU A 252 16.00 28.08 3.02
CA GLU A 252 14.82 28.92 3.09
C GLU A 252 15.24 30.35 2.75
N LEU A 253 14.54 30.99 1.79
CA LEU A 253 14.85 32.34 1.36
C LEU A 253 14.14 33.33 2.29
N VAL A 254 14.90 33.93 3.21
CA VAL A 254 14.42 34.99 4.12
C VAL A 254 14.47 36.36 3.40
N GLU A 255 13.77 37.38 3.92
CA GLU A 255 13.94 38.77 3.46
C GLU A 255 15.43 39.15 3.46
N ASP A 256 15.87 39.87 2.42
CA ASP A 256 17.29 40.20 2.17
C ASP A 256 18.25 39.03 1.87
N TRP A 257 17.77 37.85 1.46
CA TRP A 257 18.62 36.70 1.08
C TRP A 257 19.75 37.03 0.08
N HIS A 258 19.51 37.98 -0.82
CA HIS A 258 20.47 38.42 -1.84
C HIS A 258 21.69 39.17 -1.27
N LYS A 259 21.66 39.60 -0.01
CA LYS A 259 22.80 40.25 0.69
C LYS A 259 23.71 39.25 1.41
N ASN A 260 23.25 38.01 1.58
CA ASN A 260 24.01 36.94 2.22
C ASN A 260 24.67 36.07 1.14
N ASP A 261 25.90 35.59 1.39
CA ASP A 261 26.58 34.62 0.53
C ASP A 261 25.82 33.28 0.54
N SER A 262 24.84 33.20 -0.35
CA SER A 262 23.91 32.08 -0.47
C SER A 262 24.42 31.02 -1.45
N GLY A 263 25.63 31.22 -2.00
CA GLY A 263 26.22 30.34 -3.01
C GLY A 263 25.34 30.19 -4.26
N VAL A 264 25.49 29.06 -4.95
CA VAL A 264 24.73 28.73 -6.15
C VAL A 264 23.38 28.10 -5.77
N ILE A 265 22.28 28.70 -6.23
CA ILE A 265 20.92 28.24 -5.91
C ILE A 265 20.32 27.56 -7.14
N ILE A 266 19.74 26.38 -6.96
CA ILE A 266 19.01 25.65 -8.01
C ILE A 266 17.53 25.71 -7.66
N GLY A 267 16.70 26.14 -8.61
CA GLY A 267 15.26 26.30 -8.40
C GLY A 267 14.47 26.23 -9.70
N TYR A 268 13.20 26.61 -9.62
CA TYR A 268 12.30 26.69 -10.77
C TYR A 268 11.92 28.15 -11.02
N TYR A 269 11.95 28.59 -12.28
CA TYR A 269 11.62 29.96 -12.67
C TYR A 269 10.32 30.00 -13.49
N GLY A 270 9.52 31.05 -13.27
CA GLY A 270 8.30 31.34 -14.03
C GLY A 270 7.10 30.42 -13.76
N ALA A 271 5.98 30.73 -14.42
CA ALA A 271 4.73 29.96 -14.31
C ALA A 271 4.85 28.54 -14.89
N GLU A 272 5.76 28.35 -15.85
CA GLU A 272 6.04 27.06 -16.50
C GLU A 272 7.01 26.18 -15.69
N LYS A 273 7.52 26.65 -14.54
CA LYS A 273 8.47 25.93 -13.67
C LYS A 273 9.67 25.38 -14.44
N THR A 274 10.35 26.23 -15.19
CA THR A 274 11.57 25.84 -15.90
C THR A 274 12.73 25.73 -14.92
N LEU A 275 13.48 24.63 -14.99
CA LEU A 275 14.62 24.40 -14.11
C LEU A 275 15.68 25.48 -14.38
N SER A 276 16.13 26.17 -13.34
CA SER A 276 17.01 27.33 -13.45
C SER A 276 18.06 27.33 -12.33
N THR A 277 19.14 28.06 -12.55
CA THR A 277 20.21 28.23 -11.55
C THR A 277 20.57 29.68 -11.42
N PHE A 278 20.65 30.14 -10.18
CA PHE A 278 21.16 31.45 -9.82
C PHE A 278 22.64 31.32 -9.46
N VAL A 279 23.48 31.93 -10.28
CA VAL A 279 24.94 31.97 -10.09
C VAL A 279 25.33 33.38 -9.67
N PRO A 280 25.87 33.60 -8.46
CA PRO A 280 26.38 34.91 -8.07
C PRO A 280 27.58 35.30 -8.95
N ILE A 281 27.58 36.52 -9.48
CA ILE A 281 28.58 37.02 -10.44
C ILE A 281 29.82 37.59 -9.71
N ALA A 282 29.71 37.88 -8.41
CA ALA A 282 30.80 38.26 -7.51
C ALA A 282 30.40 37.91 -6.06
N PRO A 283 31.36 37.65 -5.15
CA PRO A 283 31.09 37.48 -3.72
C PRO A 283 30.52 38.77 -3.08
#